data_AF-A0A355T473-F1
#
_entry.id   AF-A0A355T473-F1
#
_cell.length_a   1.000
_cell.length_b   1.000
_cell.length_c   1.000
_cell.angle_alpha   90.00
_cell.angle_beta   90.00
_cell.angle_gamma   90.00
#
_symmetry.space_group_name_H-M   'P 1'
#
loop_
_entity.id
_entity.type
_entity.pdbx_description
1 polymer ?
#
loop_
_entity_poly.entity_id
_entity_poly.type
_entity_poly.pdbx_seq_one_letter_code
_entity_poly.pdbx_strand_id
1 'polypeptide(L)'
;GNAAILRGGSESFHSSRAIFECLEEGMAAANLPDGAVQIVPTTDRAAVGEMLKGLDGNLDLIIPRGGRSLVERVQNEARVPVFAHLDGICHVYVDRDADLTMAKEIVVNAKMRRTAICGAAETVLIDKGAADKNLAPVIASLIEAGCEVRGDNASQAADARVKPATDQDYGTEFLDAIISIAVVDDVKEAMDHISK
;
A
#
# COMPACT_ATOMS: atom_id res chain seq x y z
N GLY A 1 7.18 -25.84 11.85
CA GLY A 1 6.11 -25.31 10.98
C GLY A 1 5.06 -24.69 11.87
N ASN A 2 4.40 -23.63 11.42
CA ASN A 2 3.32 -22.99 12.16
C ASN A 2 1.98 -23.58 11.69
N ALA A 3 1.06 -23.82 12.61
CA ALA A 3 -0.34 -24.08 12.24
C ALA A 3 -1.00 -22.79 11.77
N ALA A 4 -2.06 -22.90 10.96
CA ALA A 4 -2.77 -21.73 10.43
C ALA A 4 -4.28 -21.89 10.54
N ILE A 5 -4.96 -20.83 11.01
CA ILE A 5 -6.41 -20.70 10.98
C ILE A 5 -6.77 -19.63 9.94
N LEU A 6 -7.38 -20.06 8.84
CA LEU A 6 -7.72 -19.24 7.69
C LEU A 6 -9.14 -18.68 7.83
N ARG A 7 -9.30 -17.39 7.54
CA ARG A 7 -10.60 -16.72 7.47
C ARG A 7 -10.66 -15.85 6.22
N GLY A 8 -11.46 -16.29 5.24
CA GLY A 8 -11.73 -15.55 4.01
C GLY A 8 -12.87 -14.54 4.15
N GLY A 9 -13.08 -13.73 3.10
CA GLY A 9 -14.26 -12.88 2.97
C GLY A 9 -15.50 -13.66 2.54
N SER A 10 -16.69 -13.10 2.75
CA SER A 10 -17.95 -13.70 2.26
C SER A 10 -17.93 -13.95 0.76
N GLU A 11 -17.41 -12.99 -0.02
CA GLU A 11 -17.31 -13.05 -1.48
C GLU A 11 -16.44 -14.21 -1.99
N SER A 12 -15.53 -14.73 -1.16
CA SER A 12 -14.59 -15.81 -1.53
C SER A 12 -14.85 -17.09 -0.73
N PHE A 13 -15.98 -17.21 -0.03
CA PHE A 13 -16.23 -18.34 0.88
C PHE A 13 -16.18 -19.69 0.16
N HIS A 14 -16.87 -19.83 -0.97
CA HIS A 14 -16.91 -21.07 -1.74
C HIS A 14 -15.56 -21.39 -2.40
N SER A 15 -14.91 -20.39 -3.00
CA SER A 15 -13.59 -20.58 -3.62
C SER A 15 -12.52 -20.97 -2.59
N SER A 16 -12.52 -20.32 -1.42
CA SER A 16 -11.58 -20.62 -0.34
C SER A 16 -11.81 -22.04 0.21
N ARG A 17 -13.07 -22.47 0.30
CA ARG A 17 -13.41 -23.84 0.70
C ARG A 17 -12.88 -24.88 -0.29
N ALA A 18 -13.13 -24.69 -1.58
CA ALA A 18 -12.65 -25.61 -2.61
C ALA A 18 -11.11 -25.69 -2.65
N ILE A 19 -10.42 -24.56 -2.48
CA ILE A 19 -8.96 -24.54 -2.37
C ILE A 19 -8.49 -25.26 -1.11
N PHE A 20 -9.19 -25.08 0.01
CA PHE A 20 -8.87 -25.76 1.27
C PHE A 20 -9.01 -27.28 1.16
N GLU A 21 -10.03 -27.80 0.48
CA GLU A 21 -10.19 -29.23 0.24
C GLU A 21 -8.98 -29.81 -0.51
N CYS A 22 -8.48 -29.12 -1.54
CA CYS A 22 -7.25 -29.52 -2.23
C CYS A 22 -6.01 -29.46 -1.32
N LEU A 23 -5.94 -28.48 -0.41
CA LEU A 23 -4.85 -28.37 0.57
C LEU A 23 -4.89 -29.54 1.56
N GLU A 24 -6.07 -29.95 2.03
CA GLU A 24 -6.23 -31.10 2.92
C GLU A 24 -5.72 -32.39 2.28
N GLU A 25 -6.11 -32.67 1.02
CA GLU A 25 -5.60 -33.82 0.28
C GLU A 25 -4.07 -33.81 0.16
N GLY A 26 -3.49 -32.66 -0.16
CA GLY A 26 -2.03 -32.49 -0.27
C GLY A 26 -1.30 -32.67 1.07
N MET A 27 -1.86 -32.14 2.16
CA MET A 27 -1.30 -32.31 3.51
C MET A 27 -1.31 -33.77 3.95
N ALA A 28 -2.42 -34.48 3.68
CA ALA A 28 -2.54 -35.90 3.98
C ALA A 28 -1.53 -36.74 3.19
N ALA A 29 -1.40 -36.49 1.87
CA ALA A 29 -0.42 -37.18 1.03
C ALA A 29 1.04 -36.92 1.48
N ALA A 30 1.30 -35.76 2.09
CA ALA A 30 2.60 -35.39 2.65
C ALA A 30 2.83 -35.88 4.09
N ASN A 31 1.89 -36.62 4.70
CA ASN A 31 1.92 -37.04 6.10
C ASN A 31 2.08 -35.88 7.10
N LEU A 32 1.45 -34.73 6.83
CA LEU A 32 1.40 -33.61 7.78
C LEU A 32 0.28 -33.84 8.82
N PRO A 33 0.39 -33.25 10.03
CA PRO A 33 -0.63 -33.42 11.06
C PRO A 33 -2.01 -32.90 10.62
N ASP A 34 -3.05 -33.66 10.96
CA ASP A 34 -4.43 -33.24 10.78
C ASP A 34 -4.69 -31.91 11.51
N GLY A 35 -5.41 -31.00 10.87
CA GLY A 35 -5.70 -29.68 11.43
C GLY A 35 -4.50 -28.72 11.50
N ALA A 36 -3.37 -29.06 10.87
CA ALA A 36 -2.24 -28.12 10.71
C ALA A 36 -2.66 -26.83 9.98
N VAL A 37 -3.60 -26.94 9.05
CA VAL A 37 -4.31 -25.80 8.46
C VAL A 37 -5.80 -26.01 8.68
N GLN A 38 -6.49 -24.97 9.13
CA GLN A 38 -7.93 -24.96 9.38
C GLN A 38 -8.55 -23.77 8.66
N ILE A 39 -9.83 -23.86 8.30
CA ILE A 39 -10.59 -22.73 7.76
C ILE A 39 -11.88 -22.54 8.53
N VAL A 40 -12.14 -21.29 8.95
CA VAL A 40 -13.34 -20.94 9.72
C VAL A 40 -14.61 -21.26 8.91
N PRO A 41 -15.53 -22.12 9.41
CA PRO A 41 -16.66 -22.63 8.64
C PRO A 41 -17.89 -21.71 8.65
N THR A 42 -17.68 -20.39 8.73
CA THR A 42 -18.76 -19.40 8.72
C THR A 42 -18.31 -18.11 8.02
N THR A 43 -19.27 -17.42 7.43
CA THR A 43 -19.08 -16.07 6.88
C THR A 43 -19.32 -14.98 7.93
N ASP A 44 -19.84 -15.34 9.11
CA ASP A 44 -20.16 -14.39 10.17
C ASP A 44 -18.93 -13.60 10.62
N ARG A 45 -19.09 -12.28 10.71
CA ARG A 45 -18.04 -11.36 11.18
C ARG A 45 -17.75 -11.53 12.67
N ALA A 46 -18.64 -12.13 13.45
CA ALA A 46 -18.41 -12.45 14.86
C ALA A 46 -17.20 -13.37 15.06
N ALA A 47 -16.95 -14.28 14.12
CA ALA A 47 -15.79 -15.19 14.17
C ALA A 47 -14.45 -14.43 14.18
N VAL A 48 -14.36 -13.30 13.48
CA VAL A 48 -13.16 -12.43 13.52
C VAL A 48 -12.95 -11.89 14.94
N GLY A 49 -14.03 -11.53 15.64
CA GLY A 49 -13.95 -11.06 17.02
C GLY A 49 -13.36 -12.12 17.96
N GLU A 50 -13.77 -13.38 17.83
CA GLU A 50 -13.21 -14.48 18.63
C GLU A 50 -11.74 -14.74 18.31
N MET A 51 -11.35 -14.66 17.03
CA MET A 51 -9.94 -14.75 16.62
C MET A 51 -9.13 -13.61 17.25
N LEU A 52 -9.62 -12.37 17.21
CA LEU A 52 -8.92 -11.20 17.76
C LEU A 52 -8.76 -11.27 19.29
N LYS A 53 -9.68 -11.91 20.00
CA LYS A 53 -9.54 -12.23 21.43
C LYS A 53 -8.46 -13.27 21.72
N GLY A 54 -7.94 -13.93 20.68
CA GLY A 54 -6.86 -14.92 20.77
C GLY A 54 -7.32 -16.36 20.93
N LEU A 55 -8.62 -16.65 20.74
CA LEU A 55 -9.22 -17.98 20.93
C LEU A 55 -8.74 -18.67 22.22
N ASP A 56 -8.87 -17.99 23.36
CA ASP A 56 -8.45 -18.49 24.67
C ASP A 56 -6.98 -18.91 24.75
N GLY A 57 -6.09 -18.20 24.03
CA GLY A 57 -4.66 -18.44 24.01
C GLY A 57 -4.19 -19.47 22.97
N ASN A 58 -5.07 -19.87 22.05
CA ASN A 58 -4.73 -20.78 20.94
C ASN A 58 -4.23 -20.06 19.68
N LEU A 59 -4.20 -18.71 19.68
CA LEU A 59 -3.63 -17.91 18.60
C LEU A 59 -2.46 -17.07 19.10
N ASP A 60 -1.27 -17.31 18.53
CA ASP A 60 -0.05 -16.56 18.87
C ASP A 60 0.13 -15.30 18.00
N LEU A 61 -0.47 -15.26 16.81
CA LEU A 61 -0.25 -14.20 15.82
C LEU A 61 -1.44 -14.07 14.86
N ILE A 62 -1.80 -12.83 14.51
CA ILE A 62 -2.79 -12.52 13.47
C ILE A 62 -2.15 -11.71 12.34
N ILE A 63 -2.45 -12.11 11.10
CA ILE A 63 -2.00 -11.43 9.88
C ILE A 63 -3.24 -10.96 9.12
N PRO A 64 -3.72 -9.72 9.35
CA PRO A 64 -4.83 -9.17 8.59
C PRO A 64 -4.40 -8.86 7.15
N ARG A 65 -5.21 -9.29 6.19
CA ARG A 65 -5.06 -8.92 4.78
C ARG A 65 -6.41 -8.42 4.27
N GLY A 66 -6.48 -7.15 3.91
CA GLY A 66 -7.71 -6.52 3.44
C GLY A 66 -7.59 -5.00 3.46
N GLY A 67 -8.72 -4.32 3.26
CA GLY A 67 -8.76 -2.86 3.28
C GLY A 67 -8.51 -2.28 4.68
N ARG A 68 -8.24 -0.97 4.70
CA ARG A 68 -7.93 -0.17 5.90
C ARG A 68 -8.86 -0.45 7.08
N SER A 69 -10.17 -0.47 6.88
CA SER A 69 -11.14 -0.70 7.97
C SER A 69 -10.99 -2.07 8.67
N LEU A 70 -10.56 -3.12 7.96
CA LEU A 70 -10.25 -4.41 8.58
C LEU A 70 -8.96 -4.32 9.39
N VAL A 71 -7.93 -3.69 8.83
CA VAL A 71 -6.63 -3.55 9.49
C VAL A 71 -6.74 -2.69 10.75
N GLU A 72 -7.42 -1.54 10.68
CA GLU A 72 -7.71 -0.67 11.83
C GLU A 72 -8.47 -1.45 12.91
N ARG A 73 -9.50 -2.21 12.52
CA ARG A 73 -10.25 -3.04 13.46
C ARG A 73 -9.35 -4.06 14.17
N VAL A 74 -8.52 -4.76 13.41
CA VAL A 74 -7.58 -5.75 13.97
C VAL A 74 -6.59 -5.09 14.91
N GLN A 75 -6.02 -3.94 14.55
CA GLN A 75 -5.09 -3.21 15.41
C GLN A 75 -5.74 -2.74 16.73
N ASN A 76 -7.00 -2.31 16.69
CA ASN A 76 -7.71 -1.81 17.87
C ASN A 76 -8.23 -2.93 18.80
N GLU A 77 -8.71 -4.04 18.22
CA GLU A 77 -9.39 -5.09 18.97
C GLU A 77 -8.46 -6.27 19.35
N ALA A 78 -7.38 -6.51 18.61
CA ALA A 78 -6.53 -7.69 18.85
C ALA A 78 -5.93 -7.68 20.26
N ARG A 79 -5.91 -8.87 20.86
CA ARG A 79 -5.22 -9.18 22.12
C ARG A 79 -4.00 -10.07 21.92
N VAL A 80 -3.71 -10.38 20.66
CA VAL A 80 -2.57 -11.17 20.20
C VAL A 80 -1.69 -10.30 19.30
N PRO A 81 -0.38 -10.61 19.18
CA PRO A 81 0.51 -9.93 18.23
C PRO A 81 -0.08 -9.85 16.82
N VAL A 82 0.13 -8.71 16.15
CA VAL A 82 -0.39 -8.45 14.79
C VAL A 82 0.75 -8.00 13.88
N PHE A 83 0.84 -8.60 12.68
CA PHE A 83 1.63 -8.04 11.58
C PHE A 83 0.73 -7.34 10.58
N ALA A 84 0.72 -6.01 10.62
CA ALA A 84 -0.09 -5.17 9.75
C ALA A 84 0.72 -3.99 9.19
N HIS A 85 0.40 -3.60 7.96
CA HIS A 85 0.72 -2.28 7.40
C HIS A 85 -0.63 -1.58 7.23
N LEU A 86 -0.71 -0.31 7.66
CA LEU A 86 -1.98 0.42 7.70
C LEU A 86 -2.17 1.24 6.43
N ASP A 87 -1.18 2.07 6.11
CA ASP A 87 -1.19 2.98 4.98
C ASP A 87 0.13 2.87 4.19
N GLY A 88 0.02 3.00 2.87
CA GLY A 88 1.10 2.86 1.89
C GLY A 88 1.54 4.18 1.26
N ILE A 89 1.80 5.23 2.04
CA ILE A 89 2.15 6.56 1.52
C ILE A 89 3.62 6.59 1.09
N CYS A 90 3.88 6.10 -0.12
CA CYS A 90 5.24 5.98 -0.66
C CYS A 90 5.68 7.28 -1.34
N HIS A 91 6.92 7.69 -1.08
CA HIS A 91 7.52 8.88 -1.68
C HIS A 91 8.63 8.52 -2.66
N VAL A 92 8.78 9.32 -3.72
CA VAL A 92 9.97 9.30 -4.59
C VAL A 92 10.66 10.66 -4.51
N TYR A 93 11.91 10.69 -4.06
CA TYR A 93 12.72 11.92 -4.05
C TYR A 93 13.64 11.95 -5.27
N VAL A 94 13.56 13.03 -6.06
CA VAL A 94 14.40 13.30 -7.22
C VAL A 94 15.43 14.35 -6.83
N ASP A 95 16.66 13.88 -6.58
CA ASP A 95 17.78 14.71 -6.16
C ASP A 95 18.30 15.64 -7.28
N ARG A 96 19.01 16.71 -6.92
CA ARG A 96 19.63 17.66 -7.85
C ARG A 96 20.53 17.00 -8.90
N ASP A 97 21.22 15.92 -8.52
CA ASP A 97 22.15 15.22 -9.40
C ASP A 97 21.49 14.07 -10.19
N ALA A 98 20.16 13.90 -10.05
CA ALA A 98 19.44 12.83 -10.74
C ALA A 98 19.53 12.97 -12.26
N ASP A 99 19.79 11.84 -12.92
CA ASP A 99 19.63 11.71 -14.37
C ASP A 99 18.15 11.84 -14.74
N LEU A 100 17.87 12.62 -15.79
CA LEU A 100 16.50 12.93 -16.18
C LEU A 100 15.76 11.70 -16.70
N THR A 101 16.41 10.89 -17.53
CA THR A 101 15.78 9.70 -18.11
C THR A 101 15.44 8.71 -17.01
N MET A 102 16.40 8.45 -16.11
CA MET A 102 16.19 7.58 -14.96
C MET A 102 15.08 8.09 -14.04
N ALA A 103 15.05 9.38 -13.72
CA ALA A 103 14.02 9.96 -12.85
C ALA A 103 12.62 9.76 -13.43
N LYS A 104 12.42 10.02 -14.72
CA LYS A 104 11.13 9.81 -15.41
C LYS A 104 10.70 8.35 -15.37
N GLU A 105 11.60 7.43 -15.73
CA GLU A 105 11.30 5.99 -15.75
C GLU A 105 10.92 5.47 -14.37
N ILE A 106 11.67 5.84 -13.33
CA ILE A 106 11.42 5.42 -11.96
C ILE A 106 10.09 6.00 -11.46
N VAL A 107 9.85 7.31 -11.61
CA VAL A 107 8.63 7.96 -11.10
C VAL A 107 7.38 7.38 -11.77
N VAL A 108 7.38 7.24 -13.10
CA VAL A 108 6.25 6.66 -13.83
C VAL A 108 6.04 5.19 -13.44
N ASN A 109 7.11 4.40 -13.33
CA ASN A 109 6.98 3.00 -12.92
C ASN A 109 6.43 2.88 -11.49
N ALA A 110 6.96 3.67 -10.56
CA ALA A 110 6.58 3.67 -9.16
C ALA A 110 5.10 4.00 -8.96
N LYS A 111 4.53 4.89 -9.79
CA LYS A 111 3.09 5.20 -9.72
C LYS A 111 2.21 4.29 -10.58
N MET A 112 2.55 4.15 -11.86
CA MET A 112 1.62 3.69 -12.89
C MET A 112 1.69 2.19 -13.17
N ARG A 113 2.69 1.46 -12.63
CA ARG A 113 2.77 0.00 -12.82
C ARG A 113 1.55 -0.71 -12.26
N ARG A 114 1.07 -0.28 -11.08
CA ARG A 114 -0.14 -0.77 -10.43
C ARG A 114 -0.56 0.25 -9.37
N THR A 115 -1.62 1.00 -9.64
CA THR A 115 -2.03 2.13 -8.79
C THR A 115 -2.70 1.70 -7.49
N ALA A 116 -3.44 0.58 -7.50
CA ALA A 116 -4.23 0.12 -6.35
C ALA A 116 -3.44 -0.74 -5.33
N ILE A 117 -2.13 -0.52 -5.18
CA ILE A 117 -1.31 -1.21 -4.17
C ILE A 117 -0.63 -0.21 -3.24
N CYS A 118 -0.46 -0.59 -1.98
CA CYS A 118 0.24 0.20 -0.94
C CYS A 118 1.72 0.52 -1.22
N GLY A 119 2.29 -0.03 -2.30
CA GLY A 119 3.67 0.27 -2.71
C GLY A 119 3.75 1.23 -3.90
N ALA A 120 2.61 1.73 -4.40
CA ALA A 120 2.60 2.73 -5.44
C ALA A 120 3.07 4.07 -4.86
N ALA A 121 3.85 4.84 -5.61
CA ALA A 121 4.21 6.20 -5.20
C ALA A 121 2.94 7.06 -5.06
N GLU A 122 2.85 7.86 -4.00
CA GLU A 122 1.74 8.79 -3.77
C GLU A 122 2.20 10.25 -3.80
N THR A 123 3.49 10.48 -3.50
CA THR A 123 4.12 11.81 -3.55
C THR A 123 5.48 11.75 -4.24
N VAL A 124 5.77 12.72 -5.12
CA VAL A 124 7.11 12.98 -5.67
C VAL A 124 7.65 14.27 -5.09
N LEU A 125 8.85 14.21 -4.53
CA LEU A 125 9.58 15.36 -4.02
C LEU A 125 10.73 15.65 -4.97
N ILE A 126 10.81 16.87 -5.51
CA ILE A 126 11.88 17.27 -6.43
C ILE A 126 12.76 18.30 -5.76
N ASP A 127 14.06 18.03 -5.66
CA ASP A 127 15.03 19.01 -5.17
C ASP A 127 14.98 20.25 -6.06
N LYS A 128 14.95 21.43 -5.45
CA LYS A 128 14.88 22.73 -6.12
C LYS A 128 16.03 22.94 -7.11
N GLY A 129 17.22 22.42 -6.81
CA GLY A 129 18.36 22.41 -7.72
C GLY A 129 18.17 21.53 -8.96
N ALA A 130 17.24 20.57 -8.91
CA ALA A 130 16.81 19.75 -10.05
C ALA A 130 15.57 20.30 -10.76
N ALA A 131 14.84 21.28 -10.20
CA ALA A 131 13.53 21.69 -10.68
C ALA A 131 13.53 22.12 -12.15
N ASP A 132 14.48 22.97 -12.56
CA ASP A 132 14.59 23.44 -13.96
C ASP A 132 14.79 22.30 -14.97
N LYS A 133 15.47 21.23 -14.54
CA LYS A 133 15.80 20.07 -15.39
C LYS A 133 14.71 19.00 -15.36
N ASN A 134 14.13 18.72 -14.20
CA ASN A 134 13.35 17.51 -13.95
C ASN A 134 11.85 17.77 -13.77
N LEU A 135 11.43 18.94 -13.26
CA LEU A 135 10.04 19.17 -12.84
C LEU A 135 9.06 19.01 -14.01
N ALA A 136 9.19 19.84 -15.06
CA ALA A 136 8.29 19.80 -16.20
C ALA A 136 8.32 18.44 -16.95
N PRO A 137 9.50 17.84 -17.24
CA PRO A 137 9.53 16.53 -17.90
C PRO A 137 8.94 15.38 -17.09
N VAL A 138 9.11 15.36 -15.75
CA VAL A 138 8.53 14.33 -14.88
C VAL A 138 7.01 14.46 -14.83
N ILE A 139 6.50 15.69 -14.66
CA ILE A 139 5.06 15.99 -14.72
C ILE A 139 4.47 15.55 -16.06
N ALA A 140 5.11 15.92 -17.18
CA ALA A 140 4.63 15.57 -18.51
C ALA A 140 4.52 14.06 -18.69
N SER A 141 5.53 13.28 -18.27
CA SER A 141 5.50 11.82 -18.39
C SER A 141 4.45 11.13 -17.51
N LEU A 142 4.17 11.66 -16.32
CA LEU A 142 3.06 11.17 -15.50
C LEU A 142 1.71 11.43 -16.17
N ILE A 143 1.49 12.64 -16.68
CA ILE A 143 0.24 13.01 -17.35
C ILE A 143 0.05 12.21 -18.65
N GLU A 144 1.11 12.05 -19.45
CA GLU A 144 1.09 11.23 -20.68
C GLU A 144 0.79 9.75 -20.39
N ALA A 145 1.19 9.24 -19.23
CA ALA A 145 0.84 7.91 -18.76
C ALA A 145 -0.61 7.80 -18.23
N GLY A 146 -1.36 8.91 -18.17
CA GLY A 146 -2.74 8.96 -17.70
C GLY A 146 -2.89 9.23 -16.20
N CYS A 147 -1.86 9.75 -15.54
CA CYS A 147 -1.91 10.14 -14.13
C CYS A 147 -2.46 11.57 -13.98
N GLU A 148 -3.40 11.77 -13.06
CA GLU A 148 -3.70 13.09 -12.50
C GLU A 148 -2.53 13.53 -11.62
N VAL A 149 -2.03 14.74 -11.84
CA VAL A 149 -0.97 15.34 -11.03
C VAL A 149 -1.54 16.50 -10.23
N ARG A 150 -1.32 16.47 -8.92
CA ARG A 150 -1.60 17.57 -7.99
C ARG A 150 -0.27 18.12 -7.50
N GLY A 151 -0.12 19.43 -7.40
CA GLY A 151 1.13 19.98 -6.89
C GLY A 151 1.09 21.43 -6.46
N ASP A 152 2.22 21.87 -5.93
CA ASP A 152 2.48 23.23 -5.51
C ASP A 152 2.46 24.25 -6.67
N ASN A 153 2.70 25.53 -6.36
CA ASN A 153 2.68 26.59 -7.36
C ASN A 153 3.77 26.42 -8.43
N ALA A 154 4.92 25.83 -8.09
CA ALA A 154 5.99 25.58 -9.05
C ALA A 154 5.58 24.49 -10.04
N SER A 155 4.94 23.43 -9.55
CA SER A 155 4.39 22.33 -10.36
C SER A 155 3.26 22.82 -11.28
N GLN A 156 2.37 23.67 -10.77
CA GLN A 156 1.32 24.32 -11.57
C GLN A 156 1.87 25.27 -12.65
N ALA A 157 2.98 25.95 -12.37
CA ALA A 157 3.66 26.79 -13.35
C ALA A 157 4.37 25.96 -14.44
N ALA A 158 4.78 24.73 -14.12
CA ALA A 158 5.48 23.83 -15.05
C ALA A 158 4.54 23.19 -16.10
N ASP A 159 3.28 22.92 -15.75
CA ASP A 159 2.25 22.43 -16.68
C ASP A 159 0.83 22.83 -16.21
N ALA A 160 0.07 23.49 -17.08
CA ALA A 160 -1.27 24.01 -16.77
C ALA A 160 -2.32 22.93 -16.46
N ARG A 161 -2.03 21.65 -16.72
CA ARG A 161 -2.91 20.51 -16.38
C ARG A 161 -2.75 20.05 -14.93
N VAL A 162 -1.71 20.50 -14.23
CA VAL A 162 -1.49 20.19 -12.81
C VAL A 162 -2.55 20.89 -11.98
N LYS A 163 -3.22 20.12 -11.11
CA LYS A 163 -4.19 20.66 -10.16
C LYS A 163 -3.47 21.18 -8.91
N PRO A 164 -4.00 22.18 -8.20
CA PRO A 164 -3.44 22.59 -6.93
C PRO A 164 -3.51 21.45 -5.91
N ALA A 165 -2.38 21.12 -5.28
CA ALA A 165 -2.36 20.23 -4.12
C ALA A 165 -2.76 21.00 -2.84
N THR A 166 -3.47 20.30 -1.96
CA THR A 166 -3.75 20.72 -0.58
C THR A 166 -2.77 20.04 0.37
N ASP A 167 -2.65 20.53 1.61
CA ASP A 167 -1.80 19.87 2.63
C ASP A 167 -2.21 18.41 2.88
N GLN A 168 -3.51 18.09 2.72
CA GLN A 168 -4.01 16.74 2.86
C GLN A 168 -3.53 15.80 1.74
N ASP A 169 -3.33 16.32 0.53
CA ASP A 169 -2.91 15.50 -0.62
C ASP A 169 -1.52 14.88 -0.42
N TYR A 170 -0.63 15.52 0.33
CA TYR A 170 0.72 14.99 0.61
C TYR A 170 0.72 13.82 1.60
N GLY A 171 -0.33 13.70 2.43
CA GLY A 171 -0.54 12.61 3.38
C GLY A 171 -1.63 11.62 2.95
N THR A 172 -2.06 11.64 1.69
CA THR A 172 -3.14 10.78 1.19
C THR A 172 -2.58 9.61 0.38
N GLU A 173 -3.02 8.39 0.72
CA GLU A 173 -2.86 7.22 -0.14
C GLU A 173 -4.02 7.19 -1.15
N PHE A 174 -3.76 7.53 -2.41
CA PHE A 174 -4.81 7.66 -3.41
C PHE A 174 -5.33 6.32 -3.92
N LEU A 175 -4.47 5.29 -4.00
CA LEU A 175 -4.79 3.98 -4.60
C LEU A 175 -5.34 4.05 -6.04
N ASP A 176 -5.06 5.14 -6.75
CA ASP A 176 -5.53 5.43 -8.10
C ASP A 176 -4.42 6.13 -8.90
N ALA A 177 -4.67 6.42 -10.18
CA ALA A 177 -3.78 7.20 -11.05
C ALA A 177 -3.77 8.70 -10.67
N ILE A 178 -3.48 9.00 -9.41
CA ILE A 178 -3.41 10.35 -8.83
C ILE A 178 -2.12 10.45 -8.02
N ILE A 179 -1.33 11.51 -8.19
CA ILE A 179 -0.08 11.70 -7.45
C ILE A 179 0.13 13.16 -7.08
N SER A 180 0.71 13.39 -5.90
CA SER A 180 1.12 14.71 -5.41
C SER A 180 2.57 15.00 -5.81
N ILE A 181 2.90 16.24 -6.16
CA ILE A 181 4.27 16.69 -6.45
C ILE A 181 4.56 17.98 -5.69
N ALA A 182 5.71 18.02 -5.00
CA ALA A 182 6.22 19.21 -4.34
C ALA A 182 7.69 19.44 -4.69
N VAL A 183 8.08 20.71 -4.79
CA VAL A 183 9.48 21.12 -4.85
C VAL A 183 9.97 21.36 -3.42
N VAL A 184 11.10 20.76 -3.07
CA VAL A 184 11.76 20.88 -1.76
C VAL A 184 13.14 21.50 -1.92
N ASP A 185 13.61 22.28 -0.95
CA ASP A 185 14.88 23.00 -1.01
C ASP A 185 16.09 22.05 -1.08
N ASP A 186 16.03 20.91 -0.40
CA ASP A 186 17.08 19.89 -0.38
C ASP A 186 16.60 18.52 0.17
N VAL A 187 17.54 17.56 0.25
CA VAL A 187 17.31 16.23 0.82
C VAL A 187 16.85 16.26 2.28
N LYS A 188 17.23 17.28 3.05
CA LYS A 188 16.82 17.39 4.45
C LYS A 188 15.35 17.76 4.54
N GLU A 189 14.89 18.73 3.75
CA GLU A 189 13.46 19.03 3.67
C GLU A 189 12.66 17.84 3.12
N ALA A 190 13.22 17.09 2.15
CA ALA A 190 12.59 15.85 1.68
C ALA A 190 12.40 14.83 2.80
N MET A 191 13.42 14.61 3.64
CA MET A 191 13.33 13.73 4.81
C MET A 191 12.31 14.25 5.83
N ASP A 192 12.31 15.55 6.10
CA ASP A 192 11.36 16.19 7.02
C ASP A 192 9.93 16.03 6.50
N HIS A 193 9.69 16.15 5.18
CA HIS A 193 8.39 15.90 4.56
C HIS A 193 7.95 14.45 4.74
N ILE A 194 8.83 13.48 4.44
CA ILE A 194 8.53 12.05 4.52
C ILE A 194 8.24 11.59 5.95
N SER A 195 8.85 12.24 6.95
CA SER A 195 8.74 11.85 8.37
C SER A 195 7.49 12.37 9.09
N LYS A 196 6.71 13.26 8.45
CA LYS A 196 5.48 13.84 9.02
C LYS A 196 4.31 12.88 8.91
#